data_AF-A0A4Q2UFH2-F1
#
_entry.id   AF-A0A4Q2UFH2-F1
#
_cell.length_a   1.000
_cell.length_b   1.000
_cell.length_c   1.000
_cell.angle_alpha   90.00
_cell.angle_beta   90.00
_cell.angle_gamma   90.00
#
_symmetry.space_group_name_H-M   'P 1'
#
loop_
_entity.id
_entity.type
_entity.pdbx_description
1 polymer ?
#
loop_
_entity_poly.entity_id
_entity_poly.type
_entity_poly.pdbx_seq_one_letter_code
_entity_poly.pdbx_strand_id
1 'polypeptide(L)'
;MNATASPLNIFDLPSTQILDNKQVDELGIFGSTATRAHNRSMGKPGPKYIKMSGRVFYRVSDLLAYLTSQAEASERHMAARRQRYERTARHRHVEAA
;
A
#
# COMPACT_ATOMS: atom_id res chain seq x y z
N MET A 1 26.34 22.31 -11.30
CA MET A 1 26.11 20.87 -11.11
C MET A 1 24.79 20.73 -10.35
N ASN A 2 23.69 20.40 -11.02
CA ASN A 2 22.40 20.16 -10.36
C ASN A 2 22.43 18.74 -9.80
N ALA A 3 22.56 18.60 -8.49
CA ALA A 3 22.32 17.32 -7.83
C ALA A 3 20.84 17.00 -8.00
N THR A 4 20.50 16.09 -8.90
CA THR A 4 19.17 15.49 -8.99
C THR A 4 18.96 14.78 -7.66
N ALA A 5 18.25 15.40 -6.72
CA ALA A 5 17.92 14.78 -5.45
C ALA A 5 17.16 13.48 -5.78
N SER A 6 17.77 12.33 -5.47
CA SER A 6 17.11 11.04 -5.64
C SER A 6 15.78 11.08 -4.91
N PRO A 7 14.68 10.60 -5.53
CA PRO A 7 13.40 10.54 -4.84
C PRO A 7 13.56 9.70 -3.57
N LEU A 8 13.08 10.23 -2.46
CA LEU A 8 13.17 9.57 -1.16
C LEU A 8 12.48 8.20 -1.27
N ASN A 9 13.19 7.11 -1.00
CA ASN A 9 12.66 5.76 -1.09
C ASN A 9 12.48 5.18 0.32
N ILE A 10 11.27 4.69 0.62
CA ILE A 10 10.95 4.16 1.95
C ILE A 10 11.82 2.95 2.33
N PHE A 11 12.29 2.17 1.36
CA PHE A 11 13.12 0.99 1.62
C PHE A 11 14.54 1.34 2.10
N ASP A 12 14.97 2.58 1.90
CA ASP A 12 16.27 3.07 2.35
C ASP A 12 16.19 3.72 3.75
N LEU A 13 14.98 3.84 4.31
CA LEU A 13 14.75 4.45 5.62
C LEU A 13 14.84 3.42 6.76
N PRO A 14 15.43 3.77 7.92
CA PRO A 14 15.46 2.87 9.06
C PRO A 14 14.03 2.57 9.56
N SER A 15 13.75 1.31 9.85
CA SER A 15 12.41 0.82 10.23
C SER A 15 11.86 1.47 11.51
N THR A 16 12.73 1.93 12.39
CA THR A 16 12.40 2.62 13.65
C THR A 16 12.09 4.10 13.46
N GLN A 17 12.36 4.67 12.28
CA GLN A 17 12.12 6.08 11.99
C GLN A 17 10.62 6.38 12.02
N ILE A 18 10.30 7.55 12.57
CA ILE A 18 8.95 8.09 12.60
C ILE A 18 8.86 9.22 11.58
N LEU A 19 7.87 9.13 10.71
CA LEU A 19 7.59 10.09 9.65
C LEU A 19 6.30 10.83 9.95
N ASP A 20 6.27 12.13 9.68
CA ASP A 20 5.04 12.91 9.67
C ASP A 20 4.29 12.80 8.34
N ASN A 21 3.10 13.40 8.27
CA ASN A 21 2.29 13.41 7.05
C ASN A 21 3.00 14.04 5.84
N LYS A 22 3.85 15.07 6.03
CA LYS A 22 4.54 15.74 4.94
C LYS A 22 5.61 14.81 4.34
N GLN A 23 6.40 14.16 5.20
CA GLN A 23 7.41 13.20 4.78
C GLN A 23 6.81 11.98 4.06
N VAL A 24 5.64 11.52 4.51
CA VAL A 24 4.91 10.44 3.82
C VAL A 24 4.35 10.91 2.47
N ASP A 25 3.93 12.17 2.33
CA ASP A 25 3.54 12.73 1.04
C ASP A 25 4.72 12.82 0.07
N GLU A 26 5.90 13.20 0.55
CA GLU A 26 7.15 13.25 -0.25
C GLU A 26 7.59 11.87 -0.75
N LEU A 27 7.34 10.82 0.03
CA LEU A 27 7.53 9.43 -0.38
C LEU A 27 6.59 9.00 -1.52
N GLY A 28 5.50 9.74 -1.76
CA GLY A 28 4.50 9.38 -2.77
C GLY A 28 3.75 8.08 -2.50
N ILE A 29 3.84 7.57 -1.27
CA ILE A 29 3.21 6.31 -0.86
C ILE A 29 1.89 6.59 -0.14
N PHE A 30 0.93 5.68 -0.32
CA PHE A 30 -0.30 5.68 0.47
C PHE A 30 -1.15 6.97 0.33
N GLY A 31 -1.26 7.50 -0.90
CA GLY A 31 -2.09 8.66 -1.25
C GLY A 31 -1.62 9.97 -0.59
N SER A 32 -2.39 11.05 -0.70
CA SER A 32 -2.06 12.33 -0.04
C SER A 32 -2.54 12.36 1.42
N THR A 33 -2.03 13.31 2.22
CA THR A 33 -2.54 13.56 3.58
C THR A 33 -4.07 13.67 3.65
N ALA A 34 -4.70 14.33 2.68
CA ALA A 34 -6.15 14.46 2.60
C ALA A 34 -6.83 13.10 2.37
N THR A 35 -6.32 12.30 1.43
CA THR A 35 -6.81 10.93 1.18
C THR A 35 -6.67 10.06 2.42
N ARG A 36 -5.53 10.13 3.12
CA ARG A 36 -5.31 9.39 4.36
C ARG A 36 -6.29 9.80 5.46
N ALA A 37 -6.53 11.10 5.61
CA ALA A 37 -7.51 11.61 6.58
C ALA A 37 -8.93 11.15 6.26
N HIS A 38 -9.33 11.21 5.00
CA HIS A 38 -10.63 10.73 4.53
C HIS A 38 -10.79 9.20 4.72
N ASN A 39 -9.76 8.42 4.39
CA ASN A 39 -9.80 6.97 4.59
C ASN A 39 -9.96 6.61 6.07
N ARG A 40 -9.26 7.31 6.97
CA ARG A 40 -9.44 7.14 8.41
C ARG A 40 -10.86 7.49 8.87
N SER A 41 -11.43 8.61 8.41
CA SER A 41 -12.79 9.01 8.81
C SER A 41 -13.86 8.03 8.32
N MET A 42 -13.62 7.36 7.19
CA MET A 42 -14.51 6.35 6.63
C MET A 42 -14.27 4.93 7.20
N GLY A 43 -13.36 4.77 8.16
CA GLY A 43 -13.02 3.46 8.73
C GLY A 43 -12.34 2.50 7.73
N LYS A 44 -11.77 3.03 6.65
CA LYS A 44 -11.06 2.21 5.66
C LYS A 44 -9.74 1.69 6.23
N PRO A 45 -9.31 0.47 5.82
CA PRO A 45 -8.03 -0.08 6.25
C PRO A 45 -6.86 0.81 5.80
N GLY A 46 -5.88 0.97 6.68
CA GLY A 46 -4.69 1.80 6.48
C GLY A 46 -3.53 1.37 7.38
N PRO A 47 -2.33 1.93 7.18
CA PRO A 47 -1.19 1.69 8.06
C PRO A 47 -1.50 2.23 9.45
N LYS A 48 -0.90 1.58 10.45
CA LYS A 48 -0.96 2.06 11.83
C LYS A 48 -0.31 3.43 11.92
N TYR A 49 -0.87 4.26 12.79
CA TYR A 49 -0.38 5.61 13.02
C TYR A 49 -0.38 5.95 14.50
N ILE A 50 0.46 6.90 14.86
CA ILE A 50 0.57 7.47 16.19
C ILE A 50 -0.03 8.87 16.13
N LYS A 51 -0.93 9.20 17.06
CA LYS A 51 -1.48 10.54 17.20
C LYS A 51 -0.84 11.22 18.40
N MET A 52 -0.12 12.31 18.17
CA MET A 52 0.54 13.11 19.22
C MET A 52 0.26 14.58 18.98
N SER A 53 -0.28 15.27 19.99
CA SER A 53 -0.56 16.71 19.96
C SER A 53 -1.34 17.16 18.71
N GLY A 54 -2.37 16.40 18.32
CA GLY A 54 -3.20 16.70 17.14
C GLY A 54 -2.56 16.36 15.79
N ARG A 55 -1.29 15.93 15.76
CA ARG A 55 -0.58 15.50 14.54
C ARG A 55 -0.57 13.98 14.42
N VAL A 56 -0.43 13.51 13.19
CA VAL A 56 -0.39 12.09 12.84
C VAL A 56 1.01 11.75 12.34
N PHE A 57 1.56 10.67 12.87
CA PHE A 57 2.87 10.15 12.54
C PHE A 57 2.77 8.66 12.21
N TYR A 58 3.73 8.16 11.45
CA TYR A 58 3.80 6.76 11.03
C TYR A 58 5.20 6.23 11.30
N ARG A 59 5.30 5.01 11.80
CA ARG A 59 6.59 4.31 11.81
C ARG A 59 6.83 3.72 10.43
N VAL A 60 8.08 3.77 9.96
CA VAL A 60 8.47 3.16 8.69
C VAL A 60 8.10 1.68 8.66
N SER A 61 8.31 0.94 9.76
CA SER A 61 7.90 -0.46 9.88
C SER A 61 6.41 -0.71 9.61
N ASP A 62 5.53 0.18 10.11
CA ASP A 62 4.09 0.05 9.95
C ASP A 62 3.63 0.39 8.52
N LEU A 63 4.31 1.35 7.88
CA LEU A 63 4.11 1.68 6.47
C LEU A 63 4.52 0.52 5.56
N LEU A 64 5.71 -0.05 5.80
CA LEU A 64 6.20 -1.21 5.04
C LEU A 64 5.26 -2.41 5.19
N ALA A 65 4.85 -2.74 6.42
CA ALA A 65 3.91 -3.83 6.67
C ALA A 65 2.57 -3.64 5.93
N TYR A 66 2.07 -2.41 5.87
CA TYR A 66 0.85 -2.11 5.10
C TYR A 66 1.06 -2.28 3.59
N LEU A 67 2.18 -1.80 3.04
CA LEU A 67 2.49 -1.96 1.61
C LEU A 67 2.61 -3.44 1.22
N THR A 68 3.29 -4.25 2.05
CA THR A 68 3.37 -5.70 1.84
C THR A 68 1.99 -6.35 1.87
N SER A 69 1.15 -5.98 2.84
CA SER A 69 -0.23 -6.51 2.91
C SER A 69 -1.08 -6.15 1.68
N GLN A 70 -0.92 -4.95 1.12
CA GLN A 70 -1.62 -4.54 -0.11
C GLN A 70 -1.14 -5.35 -1.33
N ALA A 71 0.18 -5.60 -1.42
CA ALA A 71 0.75 -6.41 -2.49
C ALA A 71 0.21 -7.86 -2.43
N GLU A 72 0.25 -8.49 -1.25
CA GLU A 72 -0.28 -9.85 -1.06
C GLU A 72 -1.78 -9.95 -1.36
N ALA A 73 -2.57 -8.96 -0.93
CA ALA A 73 -4.00 -8.93 -1.24
C ALA A 73 -4.22 -8.88 -2.77
N SER A 74 -3.45 -8.05 -3.46
CA SER A 74 -3.52 -7.91 -4.92
C SER A 74 -3.14 -9.20 -5.63
N GLU A 75 -2.09 -9.88 -5.18
CA GLU A 75 -1.67 -11.18 -5.71
C GLU A 75 -2.75 -12.26 -5.52
N ARG A 76 -3.35 -12.36 -4.33
CA ARG A 76 -4.46 -13.30 -4.07
C ARG A 76 -5.65 -13.04 -5.00
N HIS A 77 -5.99 -11.77 -5.24
CA HIS A 77 -7.05 -11.42 -6.19
C HIS A 77 -6.72 -11.87 -7.62
N MET A 78 -5.48 -11.69 -8.07
CA MET A 78 -5.04 -12.13 -9.39
C MET A 78 -5.05 -13.67 -9.52
N ALA A 79 -4.60 -14.38 -8.48
CA ALA A 79 -4.62 -15.84 -8.45
C ALA A 79 -6.06 -16.39 -8.52
N ALA A 80 -7.00 -15.80 -7.77
CA ALA A 80 -8.42 -16.17 -7.84
C ALA A 80 -9.00 -15.93 -9.24
N ARG A 81 -8.60 -14.84 -9.91
CA ARG A 81 -9.02 -14.53 -11.28
C ARG A 81 -8.48 -15.55 -12.28
N ARG A 82 -7.22 -15.96 -12.16
CA ARG A 82 -6.60 -17.02 -13.01
C ARG A 82 -7.34 -18.35 -12.88
N GLN A 83 -7.62 -18.80 -11.66
CA GLN A 83 -8.37 -20.04 -11.43
C GLN A 83 -9.77 -20.00 -12.07
N ARG A 84 -10.46 -18.85 -12.02
CA ARG A 84 -11.76 -18.69 -12.69
C ARG A 84 -11.66 -18.83 -14.20
N TYR A 85 -10.63 -18.26 -14.83
CA TYR A 85 -10.40 -18.40 -16.27
C TYR A 85 -10.08 -19.85 -16.65
N GLU A 86 -9.21 -20.53 -15.90
CA GLU A 86 -8.87 -21.94 -16.15
C GLU A 86 -10.08 -22.87 -15.99
N ARG A 87 -10.93 -22.65 -14.97
CA ARG A 87 -12.16 -23.42 -14.79
C ARG A 87 -13.14 -23.22 -15.94
N THR A 88 -13.27 -21.99 -16.44
CA THR A 88 -14.13 -21.67 -17.59
C THR A 88 -13.59 -22.30 -18.88
N ALA A 89 -12.27 -22.29 -19.08
CA ALA A 89 -11.62 -22.90 -20.23
C ALA A 89 -11.79 -24.44 -20.24
N ARG A 90 -11.67 -25.09 -19.07
CA ARG A 90 -11.93 -26.54 -18.93
C ARG A 90 -13.39 -26.90 -19.21
N HIS A 91 -14.34 -26.09 -18.75
CA HIS A 91 -15.77 -26.35 -18.97
C HIS A 91 -16.14 -26.27 -20.46
N ARG A 92 -15.59 -25.30 -21.20
CA ARG A 92 -15.80 -25.19 -22.65
C ARG A 92 -15.21 -26.33 -23.46
N HIS A 93 -14.15 -26.98 -22.96
CA HIS A 93 -13.55 -28.14 -23.64
C HIS A 93 -14.36 -29.43 -23.45
N VAL A 94 -15.21 -29.53 -22.43
CA VAL A 94 -16.04 -30.72 -22.16
C VAL A 94 -17.33 -30.72 -22.99
N GLU A 95 -17.86 -29.55 -23.36
CA GLU A 95 -19.07 -29.45 -24.19
C GLU A 95 -18.79 -29.50 -25.71
N ALA A 96 -17.52 -29.53 -26.11
CA ALA A 96 -17.08 -29.55 -27.52
C ALA A 96 -16.54 -30.92 -27.98
N ALA A 97 -16.67 -31.97 -27.16
CA ALA A 97 -16.30 -33.35 -27.45
C ALA A 97 -17.55 -34.25 -27.48
#